data_AF-A0A7K6ZW42-F1
#
_entry.id   AF-A0A7K6ZW42-F1
#
_cell.length_a   1.000
_cell.length_b   1.000
_cell.length_c   1.000
_cell.angle_alpha   90.00
_cell.angle_beta   90.00
_cell.angle_gamma   90.00
#
_symmetry.space_group_name_H-M   'P 1'
#
loop_
_entity.id
_entity.type
_entity.pdbx_description
1 polymer ?
#
loop_
_entity_poly.entity_id
_entity_poly.type
_entity_poly.pdbx_seq_one_letter_code
_entity_poly.pdbx_strand_id
1 'polypeptide(L)'
;GFAATALRRSYDVRRVEITPLEQRKVTFDTHALVQDLEAHGFGKGQAETIVSALITLSNVSLDTVYKDMVTQAQQVTSHTWSYKNNDAFCIKSEFANLRAENEKMKIELDQVKQQLMNETGKIRADSKLDINLERSRVTDMFTDQEKKLMEATTEFHKKDSSTNSVISEISNKIDTEIASLKTLMESNKLDTIRYLAASVFTCLAIALGFYRFWK
;
A
#
# COMPACT_ATOMS: atom_id res chain seq x y z
N GLY A 1 -7.16 23.27 13.10
CA GLY A 1 -7.81 24.37 13.84
C GLY A 1 -7.98 25.53 12.89
N PHE A 2 -9.22 25.86 12.51
CA PHE A 2 -9.49 26.93 11.56
C PHE A 2 -9.88 28.19 12.33
N ALA A 3 -9.00 29.18 12.32
CA ALA A 3 -9.27 30.50 12.86
C ALA A 3 -10.18 31.26 11.89
N ALA A 4 -11.45 31.37 12.23
CA ALA A 4 -12.40 32.24 11.54
C ALA A 4 -12.03 33.70 11.83
N THR A 5 -11.35 34.36 10.89
CA THR A 5 -11.15 35.81 10.91
C THR A 5 -12.48 36.47 10.57
N ALA A 6 -13.19 36.94 11.60
CA ALA A 6 -14.39 37.75 11.44
C ALA A 6 -14.00 39.11 10.80
N LEU A 7 -14.18 39.22 9.48
CA LEU A 7 -14.01 40.48 8.75
C LEU A 7 -15.13 41.45 9.16
N ARG A 8 -14.87 42.26 10.20
CA ARG A 8 -15.77 43.34 10.62
C ARG A 8 -15.71 44.48 9.59
N ARG A 9 -16.51 44.36 8.52
CA ARG A 9 -16.64 45.41 7.50
C ARG A 9 -17.47 46.56 8.09
N SER A 10 -16.78 47.57 8.59
CA SER A 10 -17.38 48.83 9.03
C SER A 10 -17.92 49.56 7.82
N TYR A 11 -19.23 49.50 7.58
CA TYR A 11 -19.88 50.34 6.59
C TYR A 11 -20.12 51.71 7.22
N ASP A 12 -19.43 52.73 6.69
CA ASP A 12 -19.68 54.13 7.00
C ASP A 12 -21.03 54.52 6.39
N VAL A 13 -22.10 54.32 7.15
CA VAL A 13 -23.44 54.77 6.79
C VAL A 13 -23.46 56.27 7.07
N ARG A 14 -23.04 57.07 6.08
CA ARG A 14 -23.37 58.50 6.08
C ARG A 14 -24.89 58.61 6.23
N ARG A 15 -25.36 58.99 7.43
CA ARG A 15 -26.75 59.32 7.69
C ARG A 15 -27.07 60.56 6.87
N VAL A 16 -27.59 60.34 5.67
CA VAL A 16 -28.25 61.41 4.92
C VAL A 16 -29.67 61.47 5.46
N GLU A 17 -29.93 62.51 6.25
CA GLU A 17 -31.26 62.82 6.74
C GLU A 17 -32.04 63.44 5.57
N ILE A 18 -32.99 62.68 5.03
CA ILE A 18 -33.78 63.10 3.87
C ILE A 18 -35.20 63.37 4.36
N THR A 19 -35.63 64.63 4.25
CA THR A 19 -36.98 65.07 4.54
C THR A 19 -38.02 64.26 3.73
N PRO A 20 -39.11 63.77 4.35
CA PRO A 20 -40.20 63.08 3.68
C PRO A 20 -40.80 63.89 2.52
N LEU A 21 -41.28 63.21 1.49
CA LEU A 21 -41.90 63.79 0.29
C LEU A 21 -42.99 64.84 0.59
N GLU A 22 -43.79 64.63 1.64
CA GLU A 22 -44.86 65.55 2.05
C GLU A 22 -44.36 66.87 2.64
N GLN A 23 -43.13 66.93 3.16
CA GLN A 23 -42.50 68.15 3.69
C GLN A 23 -41.76 68.97 2.62
N ARG A 24 -41.79 68.54 1.34
CA ARG A 24 -41.09 69.21 0.23
C ARG A 24 -41.96 70.21 -0.54
N LYS A 25 -43.06 70.65 0.06
CA LYS A 25 -43.81 71.81 -0.44
C LYS A 25 -43.16 73.05 0.15
N VAL A 26 -42.61 73.94 -0.67
CA VAL A 26 -41.98 75.13 -0.11
C VAL A 26 -43.02 75.96 0.61
N THR A 27 -42.91 76.03 1.93
CA THR A 27 -43.74 76.88 2.77
C THR A 27 -43.21 78.31 2.69
N PHE A 28 -43.20 78.89 1.48
CA PHE A 28 -43.03 80.32 1.35
C PHE A 28 -44.35 80.97 1.77
N ASP A 29 -44.30 81.75 2.84
CA ASP A 29 -45.37 82.70 3.11
C ASP A 29 -45.31 83.78 2.01
N THR A 30 -46.05 83.50 0.94
CA THR A 30 -46.11 84.33 -0.26
C THR A 30 -46.63 85.73 0.09
N HIS A 31 -47.51 85.81 1.10
CA HIS A 31 -48.12 87.06 1.50
C HIS A 31 -47.16 87.91 2.34
N ALA A 32 -46.43 87.30 3.28
CA ALA A 32 -45.41 88.02 4.06
C ALA A 32 -44.28 88.58 3.17
N LEU A 33 -43.85 87.83 2.15
CA LEU A 33 -42.83 88.29 1.20
C LEU A 33 -43.31 89.44 0.32
N VAL A 34 -44.58 89.42 -0.11
CA VAL A 34 -45.16 90.54 -0.87
C VAL A 34 -45.28 91.79 0.02
N GLN A 35 -45.75 91.65 1.26
CA GLN A 35 -45.84 92.77 2.21
C GLN A 35 -44.48 93.39 2.54
N ASP A 36 -43.44 92.57 2.70
CA ASP A 36 -42.08 93.04 2.94
C ASP A 36 -41.51 93.81 1.74
N LEU A 37 -41.74 93.31 0.52
CA LEU A 37 -41.33 94.00 -0.70
C LEU A 37 -42.08 95.32 -0.90
N GLU A 38 -43.38 95.35 -0.60
CA GLU A 38 -44.18 96.59 -0.61
C GLU A 38 -43.64 97.62 0.42
N ALA A 39 -43.27 97.17 1.62
CA ALA A 39 -42.68 98.02 2.65
C ALA A 39 -41.31 98.62 2.26
N HIS A 40 -40.58 97.94 1.36
CA HIS A 40 -39.29 98.39 0.82
C HIS A 40 -39.41 99.16 -0.51
N GLY A 41 -40.61 99.63 -0.86
CA GLY A 41 -40.83 100.57 -1.97
C GLY A 41 -41.11 99.93 -3.32
N PHE A 42 -41.38 98.61 -3.38
CA PHE A 42 -41.83 97.96 -4.61
C PHE A 42 -43.35 98.16 -4.79
N GLY A 43 -43.79 98.39 -6.02
CA GLY A 43 -45.22 98.40 -6.33
C GLY A 43 -45.79 96.98 -6.19
N LYS A 44 -47.04 96.87 -5.71
CA LYS A 44 -47.74 95.59 -5.48
C LYS A 44 -47.58 94.56 -6.62
N GLY A 45 -47.83 94.98 -7.85
CA GLY A 45 -47.70 94.09 -9.02
C GLY A 45 -46.26 93.65 -9.31
N GLN A 46 -45.26 94.47 -8.97
CA GLN A 46 -43.84 94.10 -9.10
C GLN A 46 -43.42 93.11 -8.00
N ALA A 47 -43.87 93.35 -6.76
CA ALA A 47 -43.65 92.43 -5.65
C ALA A 47 -44.27 91.05 -5.90
N GLU A 48 -45.53 90.99 -6.35
CA GLU A 48 -46.21 89.74 -6.72
C GLU A 48 -45.50 88.99 -7.88
N THR A 49 -44.96 89.72 -8.86
CA THR A 49 -44.24 89.13 -10.00
C THR A 49 -42.89 88.53 -9.57
N ILE A 50 -42.13 89.24 -8.73
CA ILE A 50 -40.85 88.77 -8.20
C ILE A 50 -41.06 87.52 -7.34
N VAL A 51 -42.05 87.54 -6.45
CA VAL A 51 -42.37 86.39 -5.60
C VAL A 51 -42.85 85.20 -6.45
N SER A 52 -43.65 85.43 -7.50
CA SER A 52 -44.07 84.36 -8.42
C SER A 52 -42.90 83.74 -9.20
N ALA A 53 -41.94 84.56 -9.65
CA ALA A 53 -40.74 84.08 -10.31
C ALA A 53 -39.85 83.26 -9.36
N LEU A 54 -39.71 83.69 -8.09
CA LEU A 54 -38.99 82.96 -7.05
C LEU A 54 -39.63 81.62 -6.72
N ILE A 55 -40.96 81.57 -6.59
CA ILE A 55 -41.70 80.32 -6.37
C ILE A 55 -41.47 79.37 -7.55
N THR A 56 -41.55 79.88 -8.78
CA THR A 56 -41.36 79.07 -9.99
C THR A 56 -39.94 78.51 -10.07
N LEU A 57 -38.91 79.34 -9.87
CA LEU A 57 -37.52 78.91 -9.86
C LEU A 57 -37.22 77.93 -8.72
N SER A 58 -37.78 78.16 -7.53
CA SER A 58 -37.61 77.27 -6.38
C SER A 58 -38.28 75.92 -6.60
N ASN A 59 -39.44 75.89 -7.25
CA ASN A 59 -40.12 74.63 -7.58
C ASN A 59 -39.33 73.85 -8.63
N VAL A 60 -38.80 74.52 -9.67
CA VAL A 60 -37.99 73.87 -10.71
C VAL A 60 -36.65 73.36 -10.16
N SER A 61 -35.99 74.14 -9.29
CA SER A 61 -34.73 73.71 -8.67
C SER A 61 -34.93 72.52 -7.73
N LEU A 62 -36.02 72.51 -6.94
CA LEU A 62 -36.35 71.37 -6.07
C LEU A 62 -36.74 70.12 -6.86
N ASP A 63 -37.46 70.25 -7.97
CA ASP A 63 -37.80 69.11 -8.83
C ASP A 63 -36.52 68.48 -9.44
N THR A 64 -35.59 69.31 -9.91
CA THR A 64 -34.30 68.86 -10.45
C THR A 64 -33.47 68.16 -9.37
N VAL A 65 -33.32 68.78 -8.19
CA VAL A 65 -32.58 68.18 -7.07
C VAL A 65 -33.23 66.90 -6.60
N TYR A 66 -34.56 66.82 -6.56
CA TYR A 66 -35.27 65.62 -6.12
C TYR A 66 -35.14 64.46 -7.12
N LYS A 67 -35.16 64.76 -8.42
CA LYS A 67 -34.96 63.77 -9.49
C LYS A 67 -33.55 63.18 -9.47
N ASP A 68 -32.55 63.99 -9.15
CA ASP A 68 -31.16 63.55 -9.03
C ASP A 68 -30.85 62.96 -7.65
N MET A 69 -31.71 63.20 -6.64
CA MET A 69 -31.54 62.64 -5.30
C MET A 69 -31.96 61.18 -5.26
N VAL A 70 -31.07 60.33 -4.77
CA VAL A 70 -31.40 58.95 -4.46
C VAL A 70 -32.30 58.92 -3.23
N THR A 71 -33.52 58.43 -3.39
CA THR A 71 -34.42 58.22 -2.26
C THR A 71 -33.88 57.12 -1.34
N GLN A 72 -34.18 57.20 -0.03
CA GLN A 72 -33.76 56.17 0.93
C GLN A 72 -34.23 54.77 0.51
N ALA A 73 -35.43 54.65 -0.07
CA ALA A 73 -35.95 53.40 -0.61
C ALA A 73 -35.07 52.83 -1.75
N GLN A 74 -34.58 53.70 -2.64
CA GLN A 74 -33.74 53.30 -3.78
C GLN A 74 -32.31 52.96 -3.35
N GLN A 75 -31.79 53.64 -2.31
CA GLN A 75 -30.54 53.25 -1.65
C GLN A 75 -30.67 51.88 -0.97
N VAL A 76 -31.70 51.65 -0.17
CA VAL A 76 -31.91 50.37 0.53
C VAL A 76 -32.11 49.22 -0.48
N THR A 77 -32.85 49.47 -1.56
CA THR A 77 -33.10 48.48 -2.61
C THR A 77 -31.80 48.11 -3.34
N SER A 78 -30.98 49.10 -3.73
CA SER A 78 -29.70 48.85 -4.40
C SER A 78 -28.69 48.13 -3.52
N HIS A 79 -28.59 48.48 -2.23
CA HIS A 79 -27.71 47.80 -1.27
C HIS A 79 -28.15 46.35 -1.04
N THR A 80 -29.46 46.13 -0.89
CA THR A 80 -30.03 44.79 -0.73
C THR A 80 -29.80 43.94 -1.98
N TRP A 81 -29.93 44.54 -3.17
CA TRP A 81 -29.64 43.87 -4.43
C TRP A 81 -28.15 43.52 -4.54
N SER A 82 -27.25 44.45 -4.25
CA SER A 82 -25.80 44.20 -4.23
C SER A 82 -25.41 43.09 -3.26
N TYR A 83 -25.99 43.09 -2.05
CA TYR A 83 -25.74 42.07 -1.04
C TYR A 83 -26.20 40.68 -1.52
N LYS A 84 -27.43 40.57 -2.03
CA LYS A 84 -27.96 39.31 -2.58
C LYS A 84 -27.12 38.76 -3.73
N ASN A 85 -26.66 39.63 -4.63
CA ASN A 85 -25.80 39.21 -5.75
C ASN A 85 -24.42 38.77 -5.26
N ASN A 86 -23.84 39.46 -4.28
CA ASN A 86 -22.56 39.07 -3.70
C ASN A 86 -22.65 37.70 -3.01
N ASP A 87 -23.71 37.46 -2.25
CA ASP A 87 -23.94 36.16 -1.60
C ASP A 87 -24.13 35.05 -2.64
N ALA A 88 -24.93 35.29 -3.68
CA ALA A 88 -25.12 34.34 -4.79
C ALA A 88 -23.81 34.05 -5.55
N PHE A 89 -22.98 35.07 -5.77
CA PHE A 89 -21.66 34.91 -6.40
C PHE A 89 -20.73 34.07 -5.53
N CYS A 90 -20.67 34.36 -4.23
CA CYS A 90 -19.88 33.58 -3.27
C CYS A 90 -20.28 32.11 -3.29
N ILE A 91 -21.58 31.81 -3.14
CA ILE A 91 -22.10 30.43 -3.18
C ILE A 91 -21.73 29.74 -4.51
N LYS A 92 -21.88 30.44 -5.64
CA LYS A 92 -21.54 29.87 -6.95
C LYS A 92 -20.05 29.58 -7.10
N SER A 93 -19.19 30.44 -6.56
CA SER A 93 -17.73 30.26 -6.55
C SER A 93 -17.32 29.08 -5.68
N GLU A 94 -17.83 29.01 -4.43
CA GLU A 94 -17.55 27.90 -3.51
C GLU A 94 -18.02 26.55 -4.10
N PHE A 95 -19.19 26.53 -4.74
CA PHE A 95 -19.68 25.32 -5.39
C PHE A 95 -18.81 24.90 -6.60
N ALA A 96 -18.30 25.87 -7.37
CA ALA A 96 -17.38 25.58 -8.47
C ALA A 96 -16.06 25.00 -7.95
N ASN A 97 -15.52 25.55 -6.85
CA ASN A 97 -14.33 25.03 -6.18
C ASN A 97 -14.53 23.61 -5.67
N LEU A 98 -15.63 23.34 -4.95
CA LEU A 98 -15.95 22.00 -4.45
C LEU A 98 -16.13 20.98 -5.58
N ARG A 99 -16.71 21.38 -6.72
CA ARG A 99 -16.82 20.50 -7.89
C ARG A 99 -15.44 20.19 -8.48
N ALA A 100 -14.57 21.19 -8.62
CA ALA A 100 -13.22 20.99 -9.12
C ALA A 100 -12.40 20.08 -8.19
N GLU A 101 -12.53 20.25 -6.88
CA GLU A 101 -11.88 19.41 -5.88
C GLU A 101 -12.41 17.97 -5.91
N ASN A 102 -13.72 17.78 -6.08
CA ASN A 102 -14.31 16.44 -6.24
C ASN A 102 -13.79 15.73 -7.51
N GLU A 103 -13.74 16.42 -8.65
CA GLU A 103 -13.19 15.83 -9.87
C GLU A 103 -11.70 15.50 -9.72
N LYS A 104 -10.93 16.37 -9.05
CA LYS A 104 -9.53 16.09 -8.73
C LYS A 104 -9.38 14.85 -7.85
N MET A 105 -10.14 14.76 -6.75
CA MET A 105 -10.11 13.61 -5.86
C MET A 105 -10.49 12.31 -6.58
N LYS A 106 -11.45 12.36 -7.51
CA LYS A 106 -11.85 11.21 -8.32
C LYS A 106 -10.72 10.74 -9.23
N ILE A 107 -10.00 11.67 -9.87
CA ILE A 107 -8.83 11.34 -10.70
C ILE A 107 -7.71 10.72 -9.85
N GLU A 108 -7.40 11.30 -8.70
CA GLU A 108 -6.38 10.77 -7.78
C GLU A 108 -6.76 9.37 -7.27
N LEU A 109 -8.04 9.15 -6.95
CA LEU A 109 -8.55 7.84 -6.54
C LEU A 109 -8.40 6.80 -7.65
N ASP A 110 -8.76 7.15 -8.89
CA ASP A 110 -8.59 6.25 -10.04
C ASP A 110 -7.11 5.95 -10.31
N GLN A 111 -6.23 6.94 -10.14
CA GLN A 111 -4.78 6.75 -10.27
C GLN A 111 -4.22 5.80 -9.20
N VAL A 112 -4.58 5.99 -7.93
CA VAL A 112 -4.17 5.11 -6.83
C VAL A 112 -4.71 3.70 -7.05
N LYS A 113 -5.96 3.56 -7.49
CA LYS A 113 -6.55 2.26 -7.81
C LYS A 113 -5.78 1.54 -8.92
N GLN A 114 -5.41 2.24 -10.00
CA GLN A 114 -4.60 1.66 -11.07
C GLN A 114 -3.21 1.27 -10.59
N GLN A 115 -2.55 2.11 -9.80
CA GLN A 115 -1.26 1.79 -9.22
C GLN A 115 -1.33 0.54 -8.34
N LEU A 116 -2.34 0.43 -7.47
CA LEU A 116 -2.54 -0.72 -6.61
C LEU A 116 -2.77 -2.01 -7.43
N MET A 117 -3.55 -1.95 -8.51
CA MET A 117 -3.76 -3.08 -9.40
C MET A 117 -2.45 -3.52 -10.07
N ASN A 118 -1.65 -2.57 -10.53
CA ASN A 118 -0.34 -2.85 -11.16
C ASN A 118 0.65 -3.44 -10.16
N GLU A 119 0.78 -2.87 -8.97
CA GLU A 119 1.66 -3.39 -7.92
C GLU A 119 1.22 -4.77 -7.45
N THR A 120 -0.08 -5.00 -7.27
CA THR A 120 -0.62 -6.33 -6.96
C THR A 120 -0.32 -7.34 -8.07
N GLY A 121 -0.45 -6.93 -9.33
CA GLY A 121 -0.10 -7.76 -10.49
C GLY A 121 1.38 -8.13 -10.51
N LYS A 122 2.25 -7.15 -10.25
CA LYS A 122 3.70 -7.33 -10.17
C LYS A 122 4.08 -8.29 -9.03
N ILE A 123 3.60 -8.04 -7.81
CA ILE A 123 3.85 -8.89 -6.64
C ILE A 123 3.40 -10.34 -6.92
N ARG A 124 2.25 -10.53 -7.58
CA ARG A 124 1.77 -11.86 -7.95
C ARG A 124 2.70 -12.56 -8.96
N ALA A 125 3.19 -11.83 -9.95
CA ALA A 125 4.12 -12.36 -10.95
C ALA A 125 5.47 -12.73 -10.30
N ASP A 126 6.02 -11.82 -9.50
CA ASP A 126 7.27 -12.01 -8.76
C ASP A 126 7.16 -13.21 -7.81
N SER A 127 6.09 -13.29 -7.02
CA SER A 127 5.85 -14.43 -6.11
C SER A 127 5.71 -15.75 -6.85
N LYS A 128 5.04 -15.77 -8.02
CA LYS A 128 4.94 -16.99 -8.84
C LYS A 128 6.31 -17.41 -9.38
N LEU A 129 7.14 -16.45 -9.78
CA LEU A 129 8.51 -16.72 -10.24
C LEU A 129 9.35 -17.29 -9.09
N ASP A 130 9.33 -16.67 -7.91
CA ASP A 130 10.07 -17.13 -6.73
C ASP A 130 9.68 -18.57 -6.35
N ILE A 131 8.38 -18.86 -6.30
CA ILE A 131 7.88 -20.21 -6.02
C ILE A 131 8.37 -21.22 -7.06
N ASN A 132 8.38 -20.83 -8.34
CA ASN A 132 8.84 -21.72 -9.41
C ASN A 132 10.35 -21.97 -9.33
N LEU A 133 11.15 -20.94 -9.06
CA LEU A 133 12.60 -21.06 -8.88
C LEU A 133 12.91 -21.95 -7.68
N GLU A 134 12.23 -21.73 -6.55
CA GLU A 134 12.43 -22.53 -5.35
C GLU A 134 11.98 -23.97 -5.54
N ARG A 135 10.87 -24.20 -6.25
CA ARG A 135 10.43 -25.54 -6.64
C ARG A 135 11.48 -26.24 -7.52
N SER A 136 12.04 -25.54 -8.50
CA SER A 136 13.11 -26.09 -9.35
C SER A 136 14.32 -26.46 -8.49
N ARG A 137 14.76 -25.54 -7.61
CA ARG A 137 15.89 -25.75 -6.70
C ARG A 137 15.70 -26.97 -5.80
N VAL A 138 14.52 -27.13 -5.20
CA VAL A 138 14.18 -28.30 -4.38
C VAL A 138 14.19 -29.58 -5.20
N THR A 139 13.67 -29.54 -6.43
CA THR A 139 13.66 -30.69 -7.34
C THR A 139 15.09 -31.10 -7.70
N ASP A 140 15.95 -30.15 -8.08
CA ASP A 140 17.35 -30.40 -8.42
C ASP A 140 18.10 -31.01 -7.22
N MET A 141 17.92 -30.45 -6.03
CA MET A 141 18.49 -31.01 -4.79
C MET A 141 18.01 -32.44 -4.51
N PHE A 142 16.72 -32.71 -4.71
CA PHE A 142 16.17 -34.06 -4.53
C PHE A 142 16.77 -35.05 -5.52
N THR A 143 16.90 -34.67 -6.81
CA THR A 143 17.53 -35.52 -7.81
C THR A 143 19.02 -35.77 -7.53
N ASP A 144 19.76 -34.78 -7.03
CA ASP A 144 21.15 -34.95 -6.60
C ASP A 144 21.27 -35.91 -5.41
N GLN A 145 20.36 -35.79 -4.43
CA GLN A 145 20.29 -36.72 -3.30
C GLN A 145 19.95 -38.14 -3.73
N GLU A 146 18.98 -38.31 -4.62
CA GLU A 146 18.60 -39.61 -5.19
C GLU A 146 19.78 -40.25 -5.92
N LYS A 147 20.51 -39.46 -6.72
CA LYS A 147 21.73 -39.92 -7.40
C LYS A 147 22.80 -40.38 -6.41
N LYS A 148 23.11 -39.58 -5.39
CA LYS A 148 24.09 -39.94 -4.35
C LYS A 148 23.69 -41.20 -3.60
N LEU A 149 22.39 -41.36 -3.33
CA LEU A 149 21.87 -42.56 -2.69
C LEU A 149 22.03 -43.78 -3.60
N MET A 150 21.72 -43.65 -4.89
CA MET A 150 21.92 -44.73 -5.86
C MET A 150 23.40 -45.14 -6.00
N GLU A 151 24.31 -44.17 -6.03
CA GLU A 151 25.76 -44.41 -6.05
C GLU A 151 26.20 -45.15 -4.78
N ALA A 152 25.80 -44.68 -3.59
CA ALA A 152 26.12 -45.32 -2.32
C ALA A 152 25.54 -46.75 -2.22
N THR A 153 24.31 -46.97 -2.68
CA THR A 153 23.70 -48.31 -2.74
C THR A 153 24.46 -49.23 -3.69
N THR A 154 24.90 -48.72 -4.84
CA THR A 154 25.69 -49.49 -5.81
C THR A 154 27.06 -49.87 -5.23
N GLU A 155 27.76 -48.94 -4.59
CA GLU A 155 29.03 -49.21 -3.92
C GLU A 155 28.89 -50.19 -2.76
N PHE A 156 27.82 -50.06 -1.97
CA PHE A 156 27.49 -50.99 -0.90
C PHE A 156 27.31 -52.41 -1.44
N HIS A 157 26.50 -52.59 -2.48
CA HIS A 157 26.28 -53.91 -3.09
C HIS A 157 27.58 -54.49 -3.68
N LYS A 158 28.42 -53.67 -4.30
CA LYS A 158 29.72 -54.11 -4.82
C LYS A 158 30.61 -54.62 -3.68
N LYS A 159 30.66 -53.89 -2.56
CA LYS A 159 31.46 -54.29 -1.39
C LYS A 159 30.89 -55.53 -0.71
N ASP A 160 29.58 -55.65 -0.62
CA ASP A 160 28.89 -56.83 -0.09
C ASP A 160 29.19 -58.08 -0.93
N SER A 161 29.05 -57.98 -2.25
CA SER A 161 29.41 -59.07 -3.18
C SER A 161 30.88 -59.47 -3.07
N SER A 162 31.79 -58.50 -3.02
CA SER A 162 33.23 -58.76 -2.81
C SER A 162 33.49 -59.45 -1.48
N THR A 163 32.81 -59.03 -0.41
CA THR A 163 32.96 -59.62 0.93
C THR A 163 32.44 -61.06 0.93
N ASN A 164 31.28 -61.32 0.34
CA ASN A 164 30.70 -62.65 0.21
C ASN A 164 31.60 -63.59 -0.60
N SER A 165 32.23 -63.10 -1.68
CA SER A 165 33.22 -63.87 -2.44
C SER A 165 34.41 -64.28 -1.58
N VAL A 166 34.97 -63.36 -0.78
CA VAL A 166 36.10 -63.64 0.12
C VAL A 166 35.68 -64.65 1.20
N ILE A 167 34.49 -64.50 1.77
CA ILE A 167 33.96 -65.46 2.75
C ILE A 167 33.85 -66.86 2.13
N SER A 168 33.32 -66.98 0.91
CA SER A 168 33.22 -68.27 0.21
C SER A 168 34.59 -68.87 -0.07
N GLU A 169 35.58 -68.07 -0.49
CA GLU A 169 36.96 -68.53 -0.70
C GLU A 169 37.58 -69.07 0.59
N ILE A 170 37.42 -68.35 1.71
CA ILE A 170 37.91 -68.77 3.02
C ILE A 170 37.20 -70.05 3.46
N SER A 171 35.89 -70.16 3.29
CA SER A 171 35.13 -71.37 3.62
C SER A 171 35.66 -72.58 2.85
N ASN A 172 35.87 -72.44 1.54
CA ASN A 172 36.42 -73.50 0.71
C ASN A 172 37.84 -73.89 1.15
N LYS A 173 38.69 -72.91 1.52
CA LYS A 173 40.03 -73.18 2.06
C LYS A 173 39.96 -73.98 3.37
N ILE A 174 39.10 -73.57 4.29
CA ILE A 174 38.87 -74.29 5.55
C ILE A 174 38.44 -75.75 5.27
N ASP A 175 37.50 -75.96 4.35
CA ASP A 175 37.05 -77.31 3.98
C ASP A 175 38.19 -78.17 3.40
N THR A 176 39.04 -77.58 2.54
CA THR A 176 40.21 -78.28 2.01
C THR A 176 41.25 -78.61 3.07
N GLU A 177 41.52 -77.69 4.01
CA GLU A 177 42.43 -77.94 5.12
C GLU A 177 41.90 -79.03 6.04
N ILE A 178 40.60 -79.04 6.36
CA ILE A 178 39.95 -80.09 7.15
C ILE A 178 40.12 -81.46 6.47
N ALA A 179 39.87 -81.55 5.16
CA ALA A 179 40.04 -82.79 4.40
C ALA A 179 41.51 -83.27 4.40
N SER A 180 42.45 -82.33 4.25
CA SER A 180 43.89 -82.62 4.28
C SER A 180 44.34 -83.13 5.64
N LEU A 181 43.92 -82.47 6.73
CA LEU A 181 44.23 -82.86 8.11
C LEU A 181 43.64 -84.22 8.44
N LYS A 182 42.41 -84.50 7.98
CA LYS A 182 41.79 -85.81 8.14
C LYS A 182 42.59 -86.91 7.44
N THR A 183 43.03 -86.67 6.21
CA THR A 183 43.86 -87.61 5.45
C THR A 183 45.21 -87.85 6.14
N LEU A 184 45.85 -86.78 6.61
CA LEU A 184 47.10 -86.87 7.38
C LEU A 184 46.91 -87.68 8.66
N MET A 185 45.83 -87.43 9.40
CA MET A 185 45.48 -88.17 10.60
C MET A 185 45.27 -89.67 10.32
N GLU A 186 44.53 -90.01 9.27
CA GLU A 186 44.32 -91.40 8.84
C GLU A 186 45.63 -92.09 8.47
N SER A 187 46.51 -91.41 7.73
CA SER A 187 47.84 -91.93 7.39
C SER A 187 48.72 -92.17 8.62
N ASN A 188 48.76 -91.22 9.56
CA ASN A 188 49.55 -91.34 10.78
C ASN A 188 49.03 -92.49 11.69
N LYS A 189 47.71 -92.68 11.74
CA LYS A 189 47.10 -93.84 12.42
C LYS A 189 47.57 -95.16 11.79
N LEU A 190 47.57 -95.26 10.46
CA LEU A 190 48.04 -96.45 9.74
C LEU A 190 49.52 -96.71 9.98
N ASP A 191 50.36 -95.67 9.94
CA ASP A 191 51.80 -95.81 10.20
C ASP A 191 52.08 -96.23 11.63
N THR A 192 51.35 -95.68 12.61
CA THR A 192 51.44 -96.12 14.01
C THR A 192 51.08 -97.61 14.15
N ILE A 193 50.02 -98.08 13.48
CA ILE A 193 49.64 -99.51 13.45
C ILE A 193 50.77 -100.35 12.82
N ARG A 194 51.37 -99.90 11.71
CA ARG A 194 52.49 -100.59 11.06
C ARG A 194 53.73 -100.67 11.95
N TYR A 195 54.12 -99.57 12.59
CA TYR A 195 55.25 -99.55 13.53
C TYR A 195 55.03 -100.47 14.73
N LEU A 196 53.80 -100.49 15.26
CA LEU A 196 53.43 -101.39 16.36
C LEU A 196 53.48 -102.86 15.94
N ALA A 197 52.98 -103.19 14.75
CA ALA A 197 53.10 -104.55 14.21
C ALA A 197 54.58 -104.93 14.02
N ALA A 198 55.38 -104.06 13.41
CA ALA A 198 56.80 -104.29 13.17
C ALA A 198 57.57 -104.52 14.48
N SER A 199 57.33 -103.71 15.52
CA SER A 199 57.99 -103.87 16.81
C SER A 199 57.64 -105.20 17.47
N VAL A 200 56.36 -105.59 17.49
CA VAL A 200 55.93 -106.90 18.00
C VAL A 200 56.58 -108.05 17.22
N PHE A 201 56.63 -107.97 15.88
CA PHE A 201 57.31 -108.97 15.05
C PHE A 201 58.81 -109.04 15.34
N THR A 202 59.51 -107.92 15.52
CA THR A 202 60.94 -107.92 15.88
C THR A 202 61.17 -108.54 17.26
N CYS A 203 60.34 -108.23 18.26
CA CYS A 203 60.43 -108.84 19.58
C CYS A 203 60.22 -110.36 19.51
N LEU A 204 59.22 -110.83 18.74
CA LEU A 204 58.98 -112.25 18.51
C LEU A 204 60.15 -112.92 17.78
N ALA A 205 60.72 -112.29 16.76
CA ALA A 205 61.87 -112.82 16.02
C ALA A 205 63.11 -112.96 16.93
N ILE A 206 63.37 -111.97 17.79
CA ILE A 206 64.46 -112.02 18.77
C ILE A 206 64.21 -113.15 19.78
N ALA A 207 63.00 -113.27 20.33
CA ALA A 207 62.65 -114.33 21.28
C ALA A 207 62.80 -115.74 20.67
N LEU A 208 62.38 -115.93 19.42
CA LEU A 208 62.59 -117.17 18.68
C LEU A 208 64.09 -117.44 18.41
N GLY A 209 64.87 -116.39 18.13
CA GLY A 209 66.32 -116.48 18.02
C GLY A 209 66.99 -116.99 19.30
N PHE A 210 66.64 -116.42 20.46
CA PHE A 210 67.12 -116.88 21.77
C PHE A 210 66.67 -118.31 22.10
N TYR A 211 65.40 -118.64 21.84
CA TYR A 211 64.88 -119.99 22.04
C TYR A 211 65.68 -121.03 21.22
N ARG A 212 66.08 -120.67 20.00
CA ARG A 212 66.88 -121.54 19.12
C ARG A 212 68.35 -121.64 19.50
N PHE A 213 68.89 -120.66 20.23
CA PHE A 213 70.27 -120.70 20.76
C PHE A 213 70.38 -121.48 22.08
N TRP A 214 69.28 -121.60 22.84
CA TRP A 214 69.23 -122.36 24.10
C TRP A 214 68.95 -123.86 23.92
N LYS A 215 68.42 -124.26 22.75
CA LYS A 215 68.21 -125.67 22.38
C LYS A 215 69.44 -126.23 21.68
#